data_AF-A0A261AH82-F1
#
_entry.id   AF-A0A261AH82-F1
#
_cell.length_a   1.000
_cell.length_b   1.000
_cell.length_c   1.000
_cell.angle_alpha   90.00
_cell.angle_beta   90.00
_cell.angle_gamma   90.00
#
_symmetry.space_group_name_H-M   'P 1'
#
loop_
_entity.id
_entity.type
_entity.pdbx_description
1 polymer ?
#
loop_
_entity_poly.entity_id
_entity_poly.type
_entity_poly.pdbx_seq_one_letter_code
_entity_poly.pdbx_strand_id
1 'polypeptide(L)'
;MTGGSTYSSTSVSPTDLEHNESRKASSNGQLDDVAFRRKTLDSENIAQKKSTPVVIFINATIIGLVAVTWCLSTQFSKTALNFDKKNFNAPYFMMWFNTNLMLLCFPVYVFVDKLRSRREIGEIVGETFRTFGKKKGFSVRNLFVYVTPFVVFWVGANYPYVRALLLITPSVATSISACNAAFVYILAIILLGDKVNIFKVFSVVLAIGGVVVISLDNEMRIEWLGILFAFISAFMAAVYKVSFKRIIGNASLGDVSLFMTCLGFLNLTINWVPALILALTGVETLHFAYAPWGPMIGAALLSMAFNFTINFGIALLNPLVVSVGMLCGIPLNTVIDILFRGLEATPLFIIGTCLIILSFLLIIIPYDKLNLNGNCTSCSKNDKTSATVCEKL
;
A
#
# COMPACT_ATOMS: atom_id res chain seq x y z
N MET A 1 58.96 -1.11 62.23
CA MET A 1 59.18 -1.83 60.96
C MET A 1 57.82 -2.39 60.55
N THR A 2 57.02 -1.63 59.79
CA THR A 2 56.77 -1.80 58.34
C THR A 2 56.21 -3.19 58.01
N GLY A 3 55.05 -3.37 57.38
CA GLY A 3 54.09 -2.45 56.77
C GLY A 3 52.80 -3.22 56.41
N GLY A 4 51.73 -2.47 56.16
CA GLY A 4 50.42 -3.01 55.76
C GLY A 4 50.28 -3.18 54.25
N SER A 5 49.22 -3.91 53.85
CA SER A 5 48.67 -3.87 52.49
C SER A 5 47.14 -3.84 52.57
N THR A 6 46.57 -2.74 52.09
CA THR A 6 45.16 -2.44 51.97
C THR A 6 44.63 -2.94 50.62
N TYR A 7 43.46 -3.59 50.62
CA TYR A 7 42.70 -3.88 49.41
C TYR A 7 42.03 -2.59 48.89
N SER A 8 42.19 -2.28 47.61
CA SER A 8 41.40 -1.25 46.89
C SER A 8 40.72 -1.86 45.67
N SER A 9 39.40 -1.82 45.69
CA SER A 9 38.48 -2.16 44.61
C SER A 9 38.54 -1.12 43.50
N THR A 10 38.72 -1.53 42.24
CA THR A 10 38.59 -0.63 41.09
C THR A 10 37.12 -0.58 40.65
N SER A 11 36.39 0.44 41.11
CA SER A 11 35.09 0.84 40.57
C SER A 11 35.29 1.52 39.22
N VAL A 12 34.71 0.97 38.16
CA VAL A 12 34.59 1.62 36.86
C VAL A 12 33.59 2.77 36.99
N SER A 13 34.01 4.00 36.71
CA SER A 13 33.18 5.20 36.82
C SER A 13 32.11 5.24 35.69
N PRO A 14 30.85 5.62 36.00
CA PRO A 14 29.75 5.67 35.02
C PRO A 14 29.99 6.60 33.81
N THR A 15 30.86 7.59 33.96
CA THR A 15 31.19 8.60 32.94
C THR A 15 31.97 8.05 31.74
N ASP A 16 32.71 6.95 31.89
CA ASP A 16 33.50 6.38 30.78
C ASP A 16 32.66 5.51 29.83
N LEU A 17 31.51 5.00 30.30
CA LEU A 17 30.53 4.28 29.48
C LEU A 17 29.67 5.25 28.64
N GLU A 18 29.23 6.38 29.22
CA GLU A 18 28.46 7.40 28.50
C GLU A 18 29.26 8.08 27.39
N HIS A 19 30.57 8.29 27.59
CA HIS A 19 31.40 8.92 26.56
C HIS A 19 31.63 8.00 25.35
N ASN A 20 31.64 6.69 25.55
CA ASN A 20 31.81 5.69 24.49
C ASN A 20 30.51 5.40 23.72
N GLU A 21 29.35 5.43 24.40
CA GLU A 21 28.03 5.40 23.76
C GLU A 21 27.74 6.68 22.96
N SER A 22 28.11 7.85 23.48
CA SER A 22 27.96 9.13 22.78
C SER A 22 28.83 9.20 21.51
N ARG A 23 30.05 8.65 21.54
CA ARG A 23 30.91 8.53 20.34
C ARG A 23 30.35 7.55 19.32
N LYS A 24 29.80 6.40 19.74
CA LYS A 24 29.13 5.44 18.84
C LYS A 24 27.82 5.99 18.25
N ALA A 25 27.05 6.75 19.03
CA ALA A 25 25.83 7.39 18.58
C ALA A 25 26.11 8.54 17.60
N SER A 26 27.14 9.36 17.85
CA SER A 26 27.57 10.44 16.95
C SER A 26 28.16 9.90 15.64
N SER A 27 28.96 8.83 15.70
CA SER A 27 29.53 8.16 14.51
C SER A 27 28.45 7.43 13.69
N ASN A 28 27.48 6.77 14.32
CA ASN A 28 26.35 6.14 13.61
C ASN A 28 25.38 7.18 13.03
N GLY A 29 25.14 8.30 13.72
CA GLY A 29 24.34 9.41 13.20
C GLY A 29 24.97 10.04 11.96
N GLN A 30 26.29 10.22 11.95
CA GLN A 30 27.02 10.64 10.75
C GLN A 30 26.95 9.60 9.63
N LEU A 31 27.01 8.29 9.94
CA LEU A 31 26.95 7.23 8.94
C LEU A 31 25.56 7.08 8.30
N ASP A 32 24.49 7.21 9.09
CA ASP A 32 23.10 7.17 8.63
C ASP A 32 22.75 8.41 7.81
N ASP A 33 23.25 9.58 8.22
CA ASP A 33 23.10 10.82 7.48
C ASP A 33 23.91 10.78 6.17
N VAL A 34 25.07 10.12 6.15
CA VAL A 34 25.86 9.88 4.93
C VAL A 34 25.20 8.84 4.02
N ALA A 35 24.63 7.76 4.54
CA ALA A 35 23.97 6.73 3.73
C ALA A 35 22.65 7.22 3.12
N PHE A 36 21.87 7.99 3.89
CA PHE A 36 20.67 8.66 3.40
C PHE A 36 21.03 9.73 2.37
N ARG A 37 22.03 10.59 2.67
CA ARG A 37 22.53 11.63 1.75
C ARG A 37 23.13 11.03 0.48
N ARG A 38 23.74 9.84 0.56
CA ARG A 38 24.24 9.09 -0.60
C ARG A 38 23.11 8.47 -1.42
N LYS A 39 22.06 7.92 -0.80
CA LYS A 39 20.84 7.46 -1.52
C LYS A 39 20.10 8.61 -2.20
N THR A 40 20.02 9.79 -1.58
CA THR A 40 19.45 11.00 -2.21
C THR A 40 20.35 11.52 -3.31
N LEU A 41 21.68 11.57 -3.12
CA LEU A 41 22.63 11.96 -4.18
C LEU A 41 22.63 10.98 -5.35
N ASP A 42 22.50 9.68 -5.12
CA ASP A 42 22.38 8.68 -6.20
C ASP A 42 21.04 8.83 -6.92
N SER A 43 19.96 9.13 -6.21
CA SER A 43 18.65 9.40 -6.81
C SER A 43 18.66 10.70 -7.63
N GLU A 44 19.30 11.75 -7.13
CA GLU A 44 19.50 13.03 -7.83
C GLU A 44 20.46 12.88 -9.02
N ASN A 45 21.57 12.16 -8.88
CA ASN A 45 22.50 11.88 -9.98
C ASN A 45 21.85 11.00 -11.07
N ILE A 46 21.01 10.04 -10.70
CA ILE A 46 20.23 9.24 -11.68
C ILE A 46 19.17 10.11 -12.38
N ALA A 47 18.53 11.04 -11.67
CA ALA A 47 17.58 11.98 -12.24
C ALA A 47 18.26 13.03 -13.15
N GLN A 48 19.47 13.49 -12.80
CA GLN A 48 20.27 14.43 -13.62
C GLN A 48 20.92 13.77 -14.84
N LYS A 49 21.29 12.48 -14.77
CA LYS A 49 22.05 11.80 -15.83
C LYS A 49 21.19 11.16 -16.92
N LYS A 50 19.86 11.09 -16.74
CA LYS A 50 18.95 10.48 -17.70
C LYS A 50 18.34 11.56 -18.60
N SER A 51 18.57 11.44 -19.90
CA SER A 51 17.94 12.31 -20.92
C SER A 51 16.44 12.42 -20.65
N THR A 52 15.90 13.64 -20.56
CA THR A 52 14.49 13.97 -20.28
C THR A 52 13.47 13.03 -20.96
N PRO A 53 13.59 12.64 -22.24
CA PRO A 53 12.70 11.66 -22.88
C PRO A 53 12.71 10.26 -22.24
N VAL A 54 13.86 9.78 -21.74
CA VAL A 54 13.97 8.45 -21.13
C VAL A 54 13.24 8.41 -19.79
N VAL A 55 13.28 9.49 -19.01
CA VAL A 55 12.53 9.59 -17.74
C VAL A 55 11.03 9.58 -18.01
N ILE A 56 10.58 10.37 -19.00
CA ILE A 56 9.17 10.43 -19.39
C ILE A 56 8.68 9.05 -19.86
N PHE A 57 9.46 8.38 -20.71
CA PHE A 57 9.12 7.05 -21.21
C PHE A 57 9.00 6.02 -20.08
N ILE A 58 9.91 6.05 -19.10
CA ILE A 58 9.86 5.15 -17.95
C ILE A 58 8.65 5.46 -17.07
N ASN A 59 8.36 6.74 -16.79
CA ASN A 59 7.17 7.13 -16.04
C ASN A 59 5.89 6.63 -16.72
N ALA A 60 5.75 6.87 -18.03
CA ALA A 60 4.60 6.40 -18.81
C ALA A 60 4.48 4.87 -18.80
N THR A 61 5.60 4.15 -18.92
CA THR A 61 5.64 2.69 -18.88
C THR A 61 5.15 2.17 -17.52
N ILE A 62 5.64 2.75 -16.41
CA ILE A 62 5.21 2.35 -15.06
C ILE A 62 3.73 2.68 -14.83
N ILE A 63 3.25 3.85 -15.24
CA ILE A 63 1.81 4.21 -15.16
C ILE A 63 0.97 3.17 -15.90
N GLY A 64 1.34 2.84 -17.13
CA GLY A 64 0.65 1.83 -17.94
C GLY A 64 0.65 0.44 -17.28
N LEU A 65 1.80 0.01 -16.76
CA LEU A 65 1.91 -1.28 -16.06
C LEU A 65 1.05 -1.32 -14.80
N VAL A 66 1.06 -0.28 -13.96
CA VAL A 66 0.21 -0.20 -12.76
C VAL A 66 -1.27 -0.26 -13.14
N ALA A 67 -1.69 0.54 -14.12
CA ALA A 67 -3.07 0.59 -14.58
C ALA A 67 -3.56 -0.76 -15.10
N VAL A 68 -2.76 -1.40 -15.98
CA VAL A 68 -3.10 -2.68 -16.61
C VAL A 68 -3.09 -3.82 -15.59
N THR A 69 -2.07 -3.93 -14.75
CA THR A 69 -1.98 -5.02 -13.76
C THR A 69 -3.08 -4.95 -12.71
N TRP A 70 -3.41 -3.75 -12.23
CA TRP A 70 -4.55 -3.53 -11.32
C TRP A 70 -5.89 -3.90 -11.96
N CYS A 71 -6.12 -3.37 -13.17
CA CYS A 71 -7.36 -3.57 -13.89
C CYS A 71 -7.58 -5.04 -14.23
N LEU A 72 -6.59 -5.69 -14.86
CA LEU A 72 -6.69 -7.10 -15.20
C LEU A 72 -6.81 -7.99 -13.96
N SER A 73 -6.10 -7.69 -12.86
CA SER A 73 -6.25 -8.45 -11.60
C SER A 73 -7.71 -8.46 -11.11
N THR A 74 -8.36 -7.29 -11.11
CA THR A 74 -9.76 -7.15 -10.71
C THR A 74 -10.71 -7.85 -11.69
N GLN A 75 -10.44 -7.71 -12.99
CA GLN A 75 -11.25 -8.28 -14.05
C GLN A 75 -11.19 -9.81 -14.07
N PHE A 76 -9.99 -10.38 -13.95
CA PHE A 76 -9.79 -11.82 -13.80
C PHE A 76 -10.43 -12.34 -12.52
N SER A 77 -10.40 -11.56 -11.44
CA SER A 77 -11.10 -11.92 -10.21
C SER A 77 -12.61 -12.04 -10.44
N LYS A 78 -13.23 -11.02 -11.02
CA LYS A 78 -14.66 -11.08 -11.38
C LYS A 78 -14.99 -12.25 -12.32
N THR A 79 -14.13 -12.53 -13.30
CA THR A 79 -14.32 -13.65 -14.23
C THR A 79 -14.21 -14.99 -13.51
N ALA A 80 -13.24 -15.18 -12.61
CA ALA A 80 -13.11 -16.38 -11.80
C ALA A 80 -14.36 -16.64 -10.96
N LEU A 81 -14.94 -15.60 -10.36
CA LEU A 81 -16.15 -15.73 -9.53
C LEU A 81 -17.44 -15.96 -10.34
N ASN A 82 -17.48 -15.53 -11.59
CA ASN A 82 -18.65 -15.68 -12.47
C ASN A 82 -18.59 -16.91 -13.38
N PHE A 83 -17.44 -17.57 -13.51
CA PHE A 83 -17.24 -18.68 -14.45
C PHE A 83 -18.17 -19.87 -14.17
N ASP A 84 -18.31 -20.23 -12.89
CA ASP A 84 -19.24 -21.28 -12.46
C ASP A 84 -19.86 -20.93 -11.11
N LYS A 85 -20.85 -20.02 -11.12
CA LYS A 85 -21.55 -19.59 -9.90
C LYS A 85 -22.21 -20.74 -9.14
N LYS A 86 -22.49 -21.87 -9.80
CA LYS A 86 -23.16 -23.03 -9.17
C LYS A 86 -22.16 -23.87 -8.37
N ASN A 87 -20.94 -24.04 -8.90
CA ASN A 87 -19.92 -24.90 -8.28
C ASN A 87 -18.79 -24.13 -7.57
N PHE A 88 -18.67 -22.82 -7.79
CA PHE A 88 -17.59 -21.99 -7.23
C PHE A 88 -18.09 -20.59 -6.80
N ASN A 89 -18.55 -20.48 -5.55
CA ASN A 89 -18.85 -19.21 -4.89
C ASN A 89 -18.02 -19.10 -3.60
N ALA A 90 -16.71 -18.95 -3.76
CA ALA A 90 -15.73 -18.93 -2.67
C ALA A 90 -14.86 -17.66 -2.67
N PRO A 91 -15.45 -16.48 -2.41
CA PRO A 91 -14.73 -15.20 -2.40
C PRO A 91 -13.66 -15.10 -1.29
N TYR A 92 -13.86 -15.72 -0.13
CA TYR A 92 -12.82 -15.76 0.92
C TYR A 92 -11.65 -16.64 0.49
N PHE A 93 -11.92 -17.83 -0.06
CA PHE A 93 -10.86 -18.70 -0.60
C PHE A 93 -10.04 -18.00 -1.69
N MET A 94 -10.72 -17.27 -2.58
CA MET A 94 -10.04 -16.53 -3.64
C MET A 94 -9.15 -15.41 -3.08
N MET A 95 -9.64 -14.64 -2.10
CA MET A 95 -8.85 -13.62 -1.41
C MET A 95 -7.62 -14.23 -0.73
N TRP A 96 -7.81 -15.35 -0.03
CA TRP A 96 -6.72 -16.10 0.62
C TRP A 96 -5.67 -16.55 -0.40
N PHE A 97 -6.10 -17.18 -1.49
CA PHE A 97 -5.21 -17.68 -2.55
C PHE A 97 -4.42 -16.56 -3.21
N ASN A 98 -5.07 -15.45 -3.57
CA ASN A 98 -4.42 -14.29 -4.21
C ASN A 98 -3.37 -13.66 -3.29
N THR A 99 -3.69 -13.51 -2.00
CA THR A 99 -2.79 -12.91 -1.01
C THR A 99 -1.53 -13.76 -0.77
N ASN A 100 -1.59 -15.08 -0.97
CA ASN A 100 -0.43 -15.96 -0.76
C ASN A 100 0.76 -15.61 -1.67
N LEU A 101 0.55 -15.08 -2.87
CA LEU A 101 1.65 -14.69 -3.75
C LEU A 101 2.42 -13.45 -3.25
N MET A 102 1.90 -12.72 -2.25
CA MET A 102 2.67 -11.66 -1.59
C MET A 102 3.90 -12.17 -0.82
N LEU A 103 3.97 -13.48 -0.54
CA LEU A 103 5.19 -14.13 -0.03
C LEU A 103 6.43 -13.89 -0.91
N LEU A 104 6.21 -13.66 -2.21
CA LEU A 104 7.28 -13.43 -3.17
C LEU A 104 7.75 -11.97 -3.21
N CYS A 105 7.09 -11.04 -2.52
CA CYS A 105 7.45 -9.62 -2.56
C CYS A 105 8.90 -9.35 -2.10
N PHE A 106 9.34 -9.92 -0.97
CA PHE A 106 10.70 -9.73 -0.47
C PHE A 106 11.77 -10.48 -1.28
N PRO A 107 11.59 -11.76 -1.67
CA PRO A 107 12.51 -12.44 -2.59
C PRO A 107 12.71 -11.68 -3.90
N VAL A 108 11.63 -11.17 -4.48
CA VAL A 108 11.69 -10.38 -5.73
C VAL A 108 12.36 -9.03 -5.49
N TYR A 109 12.09 -8.35 -4.38
CA TYR A 109 12.80 -7.13 -4.00
C TYR A 109 14.31 -7.33 -3.92
N VAL A 110 14.75 -8.39 -3.22
CA VAL A 110 16.17 -8.76 -3.11
C VAL A 110 16.77 -9.08 -4.48
N PHE A 111 16.02 -9.80 -5.34
CA PHE A 111 16.47 -10.11 -6.70
C PHE A 111 16.69 -8.85 -7.54
N VAL A 112 15.78 -7.88 -7.47
CA VAL A 112 15.89 -6.62 -8.21
C VAL A 112 16.99 -5.73 -7.65
N ASP A 113 17.12 -5.63 -6.33
CA ASP A 113 18.17 -4.83 -5.71
C ASP A 113 19.56 -5.42 -6.01
N LYS A 114 19.68 -6.77 -6.03
CA LYS A 114 20.87 -7.46 -6.53
C LYS A 114 21.17 -7.10 -7.99
N LEU A 115 20.16 -7.09 -8.86
CA LEU A 115 20.34 -6.78 -10.28
C LEU A 115 20.74 -5.30 -10.50
N ARG A 116 20.21 -4.38 -9.68
CA ARG A 116 20.46 -2.94 -9.77
C ARG A 116 21.79 -2.52 -9.15
N SER A 117 22.09 -3.02 -7.95
CA SER A 117 23.22 -2.55 -7.13
C SER A 117 24.41 -3.51 -7.14
N ARG A 118 24.29 -4.70 -7.76
CA ARG A 118 25.33 -5.76 -7.82
C ARG A 118 25.86 -6.19 -6.44
N ARG A 119 25.15 -5.89 -5.36
CA ARG A 119 25.52 -6.25 -3.98
C ARG A 119 25.20 -7.70 -3.68
N GLU A 120 25.88 -8.26 -2.68
CA GLU A 120 25.58 -9.60 -2.20
C GLU A 120 24.23 -9.65 -1.49
N ILE A 121 23.50 -10.75 -1.67
CA ILE A 121 22.17 -10.97 -1.08
C ILE A 121 22.23 -10.88 0.44
N GLY A 122 23.30 -11.41 1.05
CA GLY A 122 23.48 -11.39 2.50
C GLY A 122 23.57 -9.98 3.08
N GLU A 123 24.15 -9.03 2.34
CA GLU A 123 24.28 -7.64 2.79
C GLU A 123 22.93 -6.91 2.71
N ILE A 124 22.17 -7.09 1.63
CA ILE A 124 20.83 -6.48 1.43
C ILE A 124 19.86 -6.99 2.49
N VAL A 125 19.87 -8.31 2.72
CA VAL A 125 19.04 -8.97 3.73
C VAL A 125 19.45 -8.49 5.12
N GLY A 126 20.75 -8.49 5.43
CA GLY A 126 21.29 -8.01 6.70
C GLY A 126 20.96 -6.55 6.98
N GLU A 127 21.07 -5.66 5.98
CA GLU A 127 20.72 -4.24 6.10
C GLU A 127 19.22 -4.05 6.36
N THR A 128 18.35 -4.79 5.67
CA THR A 128 16.89 -4.69 5.84
C THR A 128 16.47 -5.17 7.22
N PHE A 129 16.95 -6.35 7.64
CA PHE A 129 16.65 -6.89 8.97
C PHE A 129 17.21 -5.99 10.09
N ARG A 130 18.40 -5.41 9.91
CA ARG A 130 18.99 -4.48 10.89
C ARG A 130 18.23 -3.15 10.93
N THR A 131 17.78 -2.62 9.80
CA THR A 131 17.00 -1.37 9.73
C THR A 131 15.63 -1.54 10.36
N PHE A 132 14.93 -2.61 10.03
CA PHE A 132 13.64 -2.95 10.63
C PHE A 132 13.79 -3.19 12.15
N GLY A 133 14.84 -3.94 12.52
CA GLY A 133 15.19 -4.27 13.90
C GLY A 133 15.59 -3.10 14.78
N LYS A 134 16.37 -2.14 14.25
CA LYS A 134 16.79 -0.94 15.00
C LYS A 134 15.63 0.02 15.29
N LYS A 135 14.63 0.12 14.39
CA LYS A 135 13.48 1.01 14.59
C LYS A 135 12.53 0.53 15.72
N LYS A 136 12.51 -0.77 16.05
CA LYS A 136 11.47 -1.36 16.93
C LYS A 136 11.90 -2.51 17.86
N GLY A 137 13.18 -2.86 17.91
CA GLY A 137 13.68 -4.02 18.64
C GLY A 137 13.54 -5.31 17.82
N PHE A 138 14.66 -5.89 17.40
CA PHE A 138 14.66 -7.09 16.57
C PHE A 138 14.35 -8.34 17.40
N SER A 139 13.09 -8.76 17.38
CA SER A 139 12.69 -10.11 17.75
C SER A 139 11.68 -10.61 16.72
N VAL A 140 11.93 -11.78 16.13
CA VAL A 140 11.03 -12.42 15.17
C VAL A 140 9.62 -12.55 15.75
N ARG A 141 9.53 -12.83 17.07
CA ARG A 141 8.26 -12.85 17.81
C ARG A 141 7.55 -11.49 17.78
N ASN A 142 8.27 -10.40 18.00
CA ASN A 142 7.69 -9.07 17.99
C ASN A 142 7.21 -8.68 16.59
N LEU A 143 7.98 -9.02 15.53
CA LEU A 143 7.56 -8.81 14.14
C LEU A 143 6.19 -9.47 13.90
N PHE A 144 6.02 -10.75 14.25
CA PHE A 144 4.74 -11.45 14.07
C PHE A 144 3.61 -10.83 14.88
N VAL A 145 3.85 -10.45 16.15
CA VAL A 145 2.84 -9.77 16.98
C VAL A 145 2.42 -8.42 16.37
N TYR A 146 3.36 -7.67 15.79
CA TYR A 146 3.07 -6.40 15.15
C TYR A 146 2.33 -6.56 13.81
N VAL A 147 2.62 -7.60 13.02
CA VAL A 147 2.01 -7.80 11.70
C VAL A 147 0.64 -8.47 11.80
N THR A 148 0.39 -9.32 12.80
CA THR A 148 -0.90 -10.00 13.02
C THR A 148 -2.13 -9.10 12.94
N PRO A 149 -2.22 -7.95 13.64
CA PRO A 149 -3.40 -7.07 13.53
C PRO A 149 -3.58 -6.50 12.11
N PHE A 150 -2.51 -6.34 11.34
CA PHE A 150 -2.61 -5.90 9.96
C PHE A 150 -3.17 -6.96 9.02
N VAL A 151 -3.02 -8.25 9.35
CA VAL A 151 -3.68 -9.32 8.61
C VAL A 151 -5.20 -9.18 8.72
N VAL A 152 -5.71 -8.81 9.89
CA VAL A 152 -7.15 -8.57 10.10
C VAL A 152 -7.63 -7.39 9.25
N PHE A 153 -6.91 -6.27 9.24
CA PHE A 153 -7.25 -5.14 8.38
C PHE A 153 -7.14 -5.48 6.89
N TRP A 154 -6.16 -6.29 6.50
CA TRP A 154 -5.99 -6.76 5.13
C TRP A 154 -7.16 -7.62 4.67
N VAL A 155 -7.57 -8.59 5.48
CA VAL A 155 -8.75 -9.43 5.23
C VAL A 155 -10.01 -8.57 5.20
N GLY A 156 -10.18 -7.65 6.16
CA GLY A 156 -11.32 -6.75 6.22
C GLY A 156 -11.40 -5.77 5.04
N ALA A 157 -10.30 -5.50 4.34
CA ALA A 157 -10.31 -4.74 3.09
C ALA A 157 -10.62 -5.66 1.89
N ASN A 158 -9.85 -6.73 1.73
CA ASN A 158 -9.91 -7.54 0.50
C ASN A 158 -11.13 -8.45 0.44
N TYR A 159 -11.62 -9.01 1.55
CA TYR A 159 -12.77 -9.89 1.52
C TYR A 159 -14.06 -9.15 1.11
N PRO A 160 -14.43 -8.01 1.72
CA PRO A 160 -15.56 -7.21 1.24
C PRO A 160 -15.37 -6.76 -0.21
N TYR A 161 -14.15 -6.45 -0.65
CA TYR A 161 -13.90 -6.12 -2.05
C TYR A 161 -14.27 -7.27 -3.00
N VAL A 162 -13.77 -8.47 -2.73
CA VAL A 162 -14.05 -9.67 -3.53
C VAL A 162 -15.54 -10.06 -3.45
N ARG A 163 -16.19 -9.87 -2.29
CA ARG A 163 -17.65 -10.01 -2.16
C ARG A 163 -18.41 -8.99 -3.00
N ALA A 164 -17.98 -7.73 -3.02
CA ALA A 164 -18.59 -6.70 -3.86
C ALA A 164 -18.48 -7.08 -5.34
N LEU A 165 -17.36 -7.68 -5.77
CA LEU A 165 -17.21 -8.21 -7.12
C LEU A 165 -18.20 -9.33 -7.45
N LEU A 166 -18.93 -9.95 -6.52
CA LEU A 166 -20.03 -10.86 -6.92
C LEU A 166 -21.28 -10.09 -7.37
N LEU A 167 -21.52 -8.93 -6.75
CA LEU A 167 -22.79 -8.21 -6.81
C LEU A 167 -22.75 -7.01 -7.78
N ILE A 168 -21.60 -6.36 -7.91
CA ILE A 168 -21.41 -5.18 -8.78
C ILE A 168 -20.31 -5.42 -9.81
N THR A 169 -20.21 -4.55 -10.81
CA THR A 169 -19.17 -4.61 -11.84
C THR A 169 -17.83 -4.09 -11.30
N PRO A 170 -16.68 -4.60 -11.80
CA PRO A 170 -15.35 -4.10 -11.43
C PRO A 170 -15.18 -2.60 -11.60
N SER A 171 -15.80 -1.99 -12.61
CA SER A 171 -15.74 -0.53 -12.80
C SER A 171 -16.37 0.20 -11.62
N VAL A 172 -17.58 -0.19 -11.20
CA VAL A 172 -18.25 0.38 -10.02
C VAL A 172 -17.41 0.13 -8.76
N ALA A 173 -16.91 -1.10 -8.58
CA ALA A 173 -16.11 -1.46 -7.40
C ALA A 173 -14.78 -0.68 -7.32
N THR A 174 -14.10 -0.48 -8.45
CA THR A 174 -12.83 0.27 -8.51
C THR A 174 -13.04 1.77 -8.36
N SER A 175 -14.11 2.32 -8.94
CA SER A 175 -14.53 3.70 -8.70
C SER A 175 -14.78 3.94 -7.20
N ILE A 176 -15.62 3.13 -6.55
CA ILE A 176 -15.88 3.27 -5.09
C ILE A 176 -14.59 3.07 -4.28
N SER A 177 -13.74 2.11 -4.67
CA SER A 177 -12.48 1.86 -3.97
C SER A 177 -11.50 3.03 -4.06
N ALA A 178 -11.60 3.91 -5.05
CA ALA A 178 -10.76 5.10 -5.17
C ALA A 178 -11.06 6.13 -4.06
N CYS A 179 -12.26 6.11 -3.46
CA CYS A 179 -12.61 6.90 -2.28
C CYS A 179 -11.76 6.58 -1.05
N ASN A 180 -11.01 5.47 -1.05
CA ASN A 180 -9.99 5.16 -0.04
C ASN A 180 -9.06 6.36 0.21
N ALA A 181 -8.66 7.10 -0.83
CA ALA A 181 -7.80 8.29 -0.66
C ALA A 181 -8.44 9.37 0.22
N ALA A 182 -9.76 9.58 0.10
CA ALA A 182 -10.52 10.51 0.94
C ALA A 182 -10.58 10.03 2.40
N PHE A 183 -10.82 8.75 2.64
CA PHE A 183 -10.81 8.18 3.99
C PHE A 183 -9.42 8.21 4.63
N VAL A 184 -8.37 7.95 3.85
CA VAL A 184 -6.97 8.10 4.31
C VAL A 184 -6.72 9.52 4.79
N TYR A 185 -7.19 10.53 4.06
CA TYR A 185 -7.05 11.92 4.47
C TYR A 185 -7.80 12.25 5.76
N ILE A 186 -9.08 11.84 5.87
CA ILE A 186 -9.86 12.04 7.11
C ILE A 186 -9.17 11.37 8.30
N LEU A 187 -8.77 10.11 8.15
CA LEU A 187 -8.11 9.35 9.20
C LEU A 187 -6.71 9.90 9.53
N ALA A 188 -5.99 10.46 8.56
CA ALA A 188 -4.71 11.13 8.81
C ALA A 188 -4.88 12.36 9.70
N ILE A 189 -5.90 13.20 9.46
CA ILE A 189 -6.20 14.33 10.35
C ILE A 189 -6.48 13.84 11.78
N ILE A 190 -7.34 12.82 11.94
CA ILE A 190 -7.76 12.33 13.26
C ILE A 190 -6.62 11.61 14.00
N LEU A 191 -5.87 10.75 13.31
CA LEU A 191 -4.89 9.86 13.94
C LEU A 191 -3.47 10.41 13.96
N LEU A 192 -3.09 11.29 13.02
CA LEU A 192 -1.76 11.88 12.94
C LEU A 192 -1.74 13.36 13.38
N GLY A 193 -2.90 14.03 13.45
CA GLY A 193 -2.99 15.44 13.82
C GLY A 193 -2.60 16.40 12.70
N ASP A 194 -2.73 15.99 11.44
CA ASP A 194 -2.40 16.81 10.28
C ASP A 194 -3.32 18.04 10.15
N LYS A 195 -2.79 19.15 9.62
CA LYS A 195 -3.55 20.38 9.39
C LYS A 195 -4.61 20.17 8.31
N VAL A 196 -5.80 20.71 8.55
CA VAL A 196 -6.92 20.66 7.59
C VAL A 196 -6.66 21.63 6.45
N ASN A 197 -6.66 21.12 5.22
CA ASN A 197 -6.63 21.91 4.00
C ASN A 197 -8.03 21.91 3.35
N ILE A 198 -8.56 23.10 3.05
CA ILE A 198 -9.91 23.28 2.51
C ILE A 198 -10.10 22.59 1.15
N PHE A 199 -9.07 22.59 0.29
CA PHE A 199 -9.14 21.92 -1.00
C PHE A 199 -9.25 20.41 -0.85
N LYS A 200 -8.55 19.83 0.14
CA LYS A 200 -8.65 18.40 0.46
C LYS A 200 -10.00 18.05 1.09
N VAL A 201 -10.58 18.93 1.91
CA VAL A 201 -11.95 18.75 2.43
C VAL A 201 -12.97 18.76 1.30
N PHE A 202 -12.85 19.70 0.36
CA PHE A 202 -13.70 19.73 -0.83
C PHE A 202 -13.58 18.45 -1.66
N SER A 203 -12.37 17.90 -1.76
CA SER A 203 -12.12 16.61 -2.42
C SER A 203 -12.90 15.47 -1.76
N VAL A 204 -12.95 15.41 -0.42
CA VAL A 204 -13.73 14.40 0.31
C VAL A 204 -15.21 14.49 -0.02
N VAL A 205 -15.76 15.71 -0.08
CA VAL A 205 -17.17 15.93 -0.45
C VAL A 205 -17.45 15.44 -1.87
N LEU A 206 -16.55 15.71 -2.82
CA LEU A 206 -16.66 15.20 -4.20
C LEU A 206 -16.60 13.67 -4.27
N ALA A 207 -15.75 13.01 -3.47
CA ALA A 207 -15.69 11.54 -3.42
C ALA A 207 -17.01 10.94 -2.92
N ILE A 208 -17.55 11.47 -1.81
CA ILE A 208 -18.82 11.00 -1.24
C ILE A 208 -19.97 11.27 -2.22
N GLY A 209 -20.01 12.46 -2.81
CA GLY A 209 -20.99 12.83 -3.84
C GLY A 209 -20.92 11.90 -5.06
N GLY A 210 -19.73 11.56 -5.53
CA GLY A 210 -19.55 10.61 -6.63
C GLY A 210 -20.08 9.21 -6.31
N VAL A 211 -19.86 8.70 -5.10
CA VAL A 211 -20.43 7.41 -4.65
C VAL A 211 -21.96 7.47 -4.62
N VAL A 212 -22.53 8.55 -4.09
CA VAL A 212 -23.99 8.74 -4.05
C VAL A 212 -24.57 8.77 -5.48
N VAL A 213 -23.96 9.53 -6.40
CA VAL A 213 -24.40 9.60 -7.80
C VAL A 213 -24.37 8.24 -8.48
N ILE A 214 -23.29 7.46 -8.29
CA ILE A 214 -23.21 6.08 -8.82
C ILE A 214 -24.30 5.19 -8.20
N SER A 215 -24.63 5.41 -6.92
CA SER A 215 -25.61 4.58 -6.23
C SER A 215 -27.06 4.88 -6.61
N LEU A 216 -27.35 6.09 -7.10
CA LEU A 216 -28.68 6.49 -7.59
C LEU A 216 -28.98 5.95 -9.00
N ASP A 217 -28.00 5.34 -9.64
CA ASP A 217 -28.14 4.74 -10.96
C ASP A 217 -28.93 3.43 -10.88
N ASN A 218 -30.25 3.54 -11.11
CA ASN A 218 -31.18 2.41 -11.10
C ASN A 218 -31.12 1.56 -12.38
N GLU A 219 -30.51 2.05 -13.45
CA GLU A 219 -30.44 1.34 -14.74
C GLU A 219 -29.34 0.29 -14.72
N MET A 220 -28.25 0.56 -13.99
CA MET A 220 -27.26 -0.46 -13.68
C MET A 220 -27.84 -1.44 -12.64
N ARG A 221 -27.63 -2.74 -12.85
CA ARG A 221 -27.98 -3.81 -11.89
C ARG A 221 -27.07 -3.74 -10.65
N ILE A 222 -27.09 -2.62 -9.94
CA ILE A 222 -26.26 -2.37 -8.77
C ILE A 222 -27.03 -2.85 -7.55
N GLU A 223 -26.54 -3.92 -6.94
CA GLU A 223 -27.03 -4.30 -5.63
C GLU A 223 -26.43 -3.38 -4.56
N TRP A 224 -27.28 -2.73 -3.76
CA TRP A 224 -26.87 -1.86 -2.64
C TRP A 224 -25.90 -2.54 -1.68
N LEU A 225 -26.04 -3.86 -1.50
CA LEU A 225 -25.14 -4.67 -0.68
C LEU A 225 -23.70 -4.69 -1.25
N GLY A 226 -23.55 -4.67 -2.58
CA GLY A 226 -22.26 -4.58 -3.25
C GLY A 226 -21.59 -3.23 -3.06
N ILE A 227 -22.35 -2.14 -3.13
CA ILE A 227 -21.85 -0.78 -2.81
C ILE A 227 -21.36 -0.74 -1.36
N LEU A 228 -22.15 -1.26 -0.42
CA LEU A 228 -21.81 -1.30 1.00
C LEU A 228 -20.50 -2.06 1.22
N PHE A 229 -20.33 -3.25 0.62
CA PHE A 229 -19.10 -4.00 0.74
C PHE A 229 -17.89 -3.29 0.12
N ALA A 230 -18.04 -2.63 -1.04
CA ALA A 230 -16.98 -1.85 -1.66
C ALA A 230 -16.57 -0.64 -0.79
N PHE A 231 -17.54 0.02 -0.16
CA PHE A 231 -17.32 1.13 0.75
C PHE A 231 -16.59 0.69 2.03
N ILE A 232 -17.03 -0.43 2.64
CA ILE A 232 -16.36 -1.05 3.80
C ILE A 232 -14.91 -1.41 3.44
N SER A 233 -14.70 -2.00 2.26
CA SER A 233 -13.35 -2.29 1.75
C SER A 233 -12.49 -1.04 1.66
N ALA A 234 -13.00 0.03 1.05
CA ALA A 234 -12.27 1.29 0.89
C ALA A 234 -11.90 1.91 2.26
N PHE A 235 -12.83 1.88 3.22
CA PHE A 235 -12.59 2.35 4.58
C PHE A 235 -11.55 1.50 5.32
N MET A 236 -11.66 0.16 5.28
CA MET A 236 -10.72 -0.73 5.95
C MET A 236 -9.32 -0.64 5.32
N ALA A 237 -9.23 -0.46 4.00
CA ALA A 237 -7.96 -0.20 3.31
C ALA A 237 -7.33 1.13 3.76
N ALA A 238 -8.14 2.15 4.05
CA ALA A 238 -7.66 3.42 4.61
C ALA A 238 -7.13 3.25 6.03
N VAL A 239 -7.87 2.53 6.89
CA VAL A 239 -7.43 2.18 8.24
C VAL A 239 -6.11 1.41 8.22
N TYR A 240 -5.97 0.44 7.31
CA TYR A 240 -4.72 -0.29 7.08
C TYR A 240 -3.57 0.66 6.75
N LYS A 241 -3.73 1.54 5.76
CA LYS A 241 -2.68 2.48 5.31
C LYS A 241 -2.27 3.46 6.41
N VAL A 242 -3.25 4.07 7.09
CA VAL A 242 -2.97 5.07 8.14
C VAL A 242 -2.37 4.42 9.38
N SER A 243 -2.86 3.24 9.79
CA SER A 243 -2.27 2.47 10.89
C SER A 243 -0.85 2.01 10.55
N PHE A 244 -0.61 1.59 9.31
CA PHE A 244 0.71 1.19 8.84
C PHE A 244 1.68 2.36 8.99
N LYS A 245 1.29 3.53 8.50
CA LYS A 245 2.09 4.75 8.62
C LYS A 245 2.30 5.18 10.07
N ARG A 246 1.27 5.14 10.92
CA ARG A 246 1.37 5.53 12.33
C ARG A 246 2.30 4.60 13.11
N ILE A 247 2.21 3.30 12.86
CA ILE A 247 2.97 2.30 13.60
C ILE A 247 4.39 2.22 13.04
N ILE A 248 4.58 2.12 11.73
CA ILE A 248 5.89 1.84 11.10
C ILE A 248 6.66 3.13 10.74
N GLY A 249 5.96 4.25 10.55
CA GLY A 249 6.58 5.53 10.20
C GLY A 249 7.19 5.55 8.80
N ASN A 250 8.31 6.24 8.65
CA ASN A 250 9.07 6.29 7.40
C ASN A 250 9.82 4.96 7.18
N ALA A 251 9.11 3.96 6.64
CA ALA A 251 9.68 2.70 6.19
C ALA A 251 10.49 2.87 4.90
N SER A 252 11.61 2.16 4.82
CA SER A 252 12.30 1.95 3.55
C SER A 252 11.52 0.93 2.70
N LEU A 253 11.79 0.87 1.41
CA LEU A 253 11.15 -0.09 0.50
C LEU A 253 11.42 -1.55 0.88
N GLY A 254 12.62 -1.83 1.41
CA GLY A 254 12.95 -3.13 1.99
C GLY A 254 12.09 -3.44 3.20
N ASP A 255 11.88 -2.47 4.10
CA ASP A 255 11.02 -2.62 5.28
C ASP A 255 9.57 -2.95 4.87
N VAL A 256 9.02 -2.25 3.86
CA VAL A 256 7.66 -2.49 3.34
C VAL A 256 7.57 -3.88 2.69
N SER A 257 8.56 -4.27 1.89
CA SER A 257 8.57 -5.57 1.19
C SER A 257 8.67 -6.74 2.17
N LEU A 258 9.50 -6.60 3.22
CA LEU A 258 9.61 -7.56 4.31
C LEU A 258 8.30 -7.67 5.08
N PHE A 259 7.68 -6.53 5.40
CA PHE A 259 6.37 -6.50 6.06
C PHE A 259 5.30 -7.22 5.24
N MET A 260 5.19 -6.93 3.93
CA MET A 260 4.22 -7.59 3.04
C MET A 260 4.46 -9.11 2.94
N THR A 261 5.72 -9.54 2.95
CA THR A 261 6.05 -10.97 2.95
C THR A 261 5.66 -11.65 4.25
N CYS A 262 5.90 -11.00 5.40
CA CYS A 262 5.44 -11.49 6.70
C CYS A 262 3.91 -11.55 6.77
N LEU A 263 3.22 -10.54 6.21
CA LEU A 263 1.77 -10.51 6.09
C LEU A 263 1.26 -11.67 5.22
N GLY A 264 1.89 -11.94 4.08
CA GLY A 264 1.58 -13.10 3.23
C GLY A 264 1.78 -14.44 3.94
N PHE A 265 2.82 -14.57 4.76
CA PHE A 265 3.08 -15.77 5.55
C PHE A 265 2.03 -15.98 6.65
N LEU A 266 1.68 -14.91 7.37
CA LEU A 266 0.61 -14.97 8.35
C LEU A 266 -0.75 -15.21 7.69
N ASN A 267 -1.01 -14.66 6.51
CA ASN A 267 -2.21 -14.96 5.73
C ASN A 267 -2.29 -16.45 5.38
N LEU A 268 -1.19 -17.04 4.92
CA LEU A 268 -1.14 -18.46 4.59
C LEU A 268 -1.46 -19.34 5.82
N THR A 269 -0.94 -18.99 6.99
CA THR A 269 -1.04 -19.78 8.23
C THR A 269 -2.29 -19.53 9.06
N ILE A 270 -2.86 -18.32 9.04
CA ILE A 270 -4.05 -17.95 9.83
C ILE A 270 -5.33 -18.08 8.99
N ASN A 271 -5.34 -17.58 7.76
CA ASN A 271 -6.57 -17.46 6.97
C ASN A 271 -6.99 -18.75 6.26
N TRP A 272 -6.17 -19.81 6.25
CA TRP A 272 -6.62 -21.10 5.73
C TRP A 272 -7.71 -21.74 6.62
N VAL A 273 -7.68 -21.51 7.94
CA VAL A 273 -8.68 -22.06 8.88
C VAL A 273 -10.06 -21.46 8.63
N PRO A 274 -10.26 -20.13 8.62
CA PRO A 274 -11.55 -19.55 8.24
C PRO A 274 -12.01 -19.94 6.83
N ALA A 275 -11.08 -20.04 5.86
CA ALA A 275 -11.42 -20.51 4.51
C ALA A 275 -11.99 -21.93 4.53
N LEU A 276 -11.38 -22.83 5.30
CA LEU A 276 -11.86 -24.19 5.47
C LEU A 276 -13.21 -24.24 6.20
N ILE A 277 -13.39 -23.45 7.26
CA ILE A 277 -14.66 -23.37 8.00
C ILE A 277 -15.79 -22.88 7.07
N LEU A 278 -15.55 -21.85 6.27
CA LEU A 278 -16.52 -21.32 5.32
C LEU A 278 -16.90 -22.34 4.23
N ALA A 279 -15.93 -23.14 3.78
CA ALA A 279 -16.17 -24.24 2.84
C ALA A 279 -16.97 -25.38 3.48
N LEU A 280 -16.64 -25.78 4.71
CA LEU A 280 -17.32 -26.87 5.42
C LEU A 280 -18.73 -26.51 5.89
N THR A 281 -18.96 -25.25 6.27
CA THR A 281 -20.28 -24.74 6.67
C THR A 281 -21.21 -24.53 5.47
N GLY A 282 -20.72 -24.66 4.24
CA GLY A 282 -21.50 -24.46 3.02
C GLY A 282 -21.87 -23.00 2.74
N VAL A 283 -21.35 -22.05 3.53
CA VAL A 283 -21.48 -20.60 3.26
C VAL A 283 -20.76 -20.24 1.95
N GLU A 284 -19.65 -20.92 1.66
CA GLU A 284 -18.94 -20.85 0.39
C GLU A 284 -18.98 -22.21 -0.30
N THR A 285 -19.46 -22.25 -1.56
CA THR A 285 -19.43 -23.47 -2.37
C THR A 285 -18.09 -23.57 -3.06
N LEU A 286 -17.26 -24.51 -2.61
CA LEU A 286 -15.93 -24.76 -3.16
C LEU A 286 -15.82 -26.21 -3.65
N HIS A 287 -16.13 -26.42 -4.93
CA HIS A 287 -15.81 -27.69 -5.59
C HIS A 287 -14.42 -27.61 -6.23
N PHE A 288 -13.39 -28.11 -5.52
CA PHE A 288 -11.98 -28.00 -5.93
C PHE A 288 -11.70 -28.48 -7.38
N ALA A 289 -12.43 -29.51 -7.84
CA ALA A 289 -12.30 -30.05 -9.20
C ALA A 289 -12.85 -29.13 -10.30
N TYR A 290 -13.83 -28.27 -9.98
CA TYR A 290 -14.45 -27.32 -10.90
C TYR A 290 -14.00 -25.88 -10.65
N ALA A 291 -13.01 -25.68 -9.76
CA ALA A 291 -12.47 -24.37 -9.47
C ALA A 291 -11.82 -23.78 -10.75
N PRO A 292 -12.09 -22.50 -11.08
CA PRO A 292 -11.54 -21.84 -12.26
C PRO A 292 -10.07 -21.45 -12.03
N TRP A 293 -9.20 -22.46 -11.99
CA TRP A 293 -7.76 -22.31 -11.72
C TRP A 293 -7.08 -21.31 -12.64
N GLY A 294 -7.40 -21.31 -13.94
CA GLY A 294 -6.82 -20.40 -14.93
C GLY A 294 -7.03 -18.92 -14.56
N PRO A 295 -8.30 -18.45 -14.47
CA PRO A 295 -8.61 -17.10 -14.03
C PRO A 295 -8.07 -16.74 -12.63
N MET A 296 -8.10 -17.68 -11.68
CA MET A 296 -7.59 -17.45 -10.32
C MET A 296 -6.08 -17.26 -10.27
N ILE A 297 -5.32 -18.11 -10.95
CA ILE A 297 -3.86 -17.99 -11.06
C ILE A 297 -3.51 -16.71 -11.82
N GLY A 298 -4.25 -16.38 -12.88
CA GLY A 298 -4.11 -15.12 -13.61
C GLY A 298 -4.28 -13.91 -12.69
N ALA A 299 -5.38 -13.85 -11.93
CA ALA A 299 -5.64 -12.78 -10.97
C ALA A 299 -4.52 -12.67 -9.92
N ALA A 300 -4.06 -13.81 -9.38
CA ALA A 300 -3.00 -13.83 -8.40
C ALA A 300 -1.66 -13.31 -8.98
N LEU A 301 -1.26 -13.77 -10.16
CA LEU A 301 -0.03 -13.32 -10.82
C LEU A 301 -0.09 -11.84 -11.17
N LEU A 302 -1.23 -11.35 -11.65
CA LEU A 302 -1.47 -9.94 -11.95
C LEU A 302 -1.43 -9.07 -10.68
N SER A 303 -2.00 -9.55 -9.58
CA SER A 303 -1.92 -8.91 -8.26
C SER A 303 -0.49 -8.85 -7.75
N MET A 304 0.29 -9.92 -7.91
CA MET A 304 1.72 -9.93 -7.58
C MET A 304 2.49 -8.93 -8.45
N ALA A 305 2.24 -8.92 -9.76
CA ALA A 305 2.85 -7.98 -10.70
C ALA A 305 2.49 -6.52 -10.36
N PHE A 306 1.25 -6.26 -9.95
CA PHE A 306 0.81 -4.95 -9.47
C PHE A 306 1.58 -4.51 -8.22
N ASN A 307 1.63 -5.36 -7.19
CA ASN A 307 2.39 -5.08 -5.96
C ASN A 307 3.88 -4.84 -6.26
N PHE A 308 4.45 -5.61 -7.18
CA PHE A 308 5.83 -5.42 -7.63
C PHE A 308 6.01 -4.07 -8.34
N THR A 309 5.11 -3.73 -9.25
CA THR A 309 5.17 -2.46 -10.00
C THR A 309 4.99 -1.25 -9.08
N ILE A 310 4.18 -1.35 -8.02
CA ILE A 310 4.10 -0.32 -6.97
C ILE A 310 5.44 -0.16 -6.27
N ASN A 311 6.01 -1.26 -5.77
CA ASN A 311 7.28 -1.21 -5.04
C ASN A 311 8.40 -0.64 -5.91
N PHE A 312 8.46 -1.06 -7.17
CA PHE A 312 9.43 -0.56 -8.14
C PHE A 312 9.16 0.89 -8.54
N GLY A 313 7.90 1.28 -8.71
CA GLY A 313 7.48 2.63 -9.04
C GLY A 313 7.84 3.62 -7.92
N ILE A 314 7.60 3.27 -6.66
CA ILE A 314 8.04 4.08 -5.51
C ILE A 314 9.57 4.10 -5.38
N ALA A 315 10.26 3.01 -5.76
CA ALA A 315 11.72 2.90 -5.70
C ALA A 315 12.48 3.69 -6.76
N LEU A 316 11.89 3.85 -7.94
CA LEU A 316 12.52 4.52 -9.07
C LEU A 316 11.99 5.93 -9.30
N LEU A 317 10.72 6.15 -8.98
CA LEU A 317 9.97 7.33 -9.34
C LEU A 317 9.36 7.96 -8.08
N ASN A 318 8.55 8.99 -8.30
CA ASN A 318 7.75 9.59 -7.24
C ASN A 318 6.51 8.70 -6.97
N PRO A 319 6.13 8.45 -5.69
CA PRO A 319 4.87 7.77 -5.35
C PRO A 319 3.65 8.34 -6.09
N LEU A 320 3.64 9.64 -6.40
CA LEU A 320 2.59 10.29 -7.19
C LEU A 320 2.38 9.62 -8.56
N VAL A 321 3.45 9.14 -9.21
CA VAL A 321 3.38 8.44 -10.51
C VAL A 321 2.59 7.12 -10.38
N VAL A 322 2.82 6.39 -9.28
CA VAL A 322 2.11 5.13 -9.00
C VAL A 322 0.63 5.39 -8.76
N SER A 323 0.30 6.43 -8.00
CA SER A 323 -1.08 6.83 -7.73
C SER A 323 -1.82 7.28 -9.00
N VAL A 324 -1.15 7.96 -9.94
CA VAL A 324 -1.71 8.26 -11.26
C VAL A 324 -1.98 6.98 -12.06
N GLY A 325 -1.09 5.98 -12.01
CA GLY A 325 -1.33 4.67 -12.61
C GLY A 325 -2.59 3.97 -12.09
N MET A 326 -2.80 4.00 -10.76
CA MET A 326 -4.03 3.46 -10.15
C MET A 326 -5.28 4.22 -10.63
N LEU A 327 -5.19 5.55 -10.76
CA LEU A 327 -6.27 6.38 -11.27
C LEU A 327 -6.64 6.04 -12.72
N CYS A 328 -5.65 5.85 -13.59
CA CYS A 328 -5.85 5.41 -14.98
C CYS A 328 -6.47 4.00 -15.06
N GLY A 329 -6.35 3.18 -14.02
CA GLY A 329 -6.99 1.88 -13.92
C GLY A 329 -8.52 1.95 -13.86
N ILE A 330 -9.11 3.05 -13.37
CA ILE A 330 -10.57 3.22 -13.28
C ILE A 330 -11.23 3.29 -14.67
N PRO A 331 -10.88 4.24 -15.56
CA PRO A 331 -11.46 4.29 -16.90
C PRO A 331 -11.10 3.04 -17.72
N LEU A 332 -9.94 2.43 -17.50
CA LEU A 332 -9.58 1.17 -18.14
C LEU A 332 -10.53 0.04 -17.76
N ASN A 333 -10.94 -0.05 -16.47
CA ASN A 333 -11.95 -1.01 -16.05
C ASN A 333 -13.29 -0.77 -16.76
N THR A 334 -13.72 0.49 -16.88
CA THR A 334 -14.95 0.86 -17.59
C THR A 334 -14.93 0.40 -19.03
N VAL A 335 -13.83 0.64 -19.75
CA VAL A 335 -13.67 0.19 -21.14
C VAL A 335 -13.78 -1.33 -21.25
N ILE A 336 -13.14 -2.08 -20.34
CA ILE A 336 -13.24 -3.55 -20.34
C ILE A 336 -14.66 -4.03 -20.02
N ASP A 337 -15.35 -3.39 -19.09
CA ASP A 337 -16.73 -3.76 -18.75
C ASP A 337 -17.71 -3.46 -19.90
N ILE A 338 -17.52 -2.36 -20.65
CA ILE A 338 -18.31 -2.06 -21.85
C ILE A 338 -18.04 -3.13 -22.93
N LEU A 339 -16.78 -3.43 -23.21
CA LEU A 339 -16.39 -4.33 -24.31
C LEU A 339 -16.72 -5.80 -24.03
N PHE A 340 -16.46 -6.30 -22.81
CA PHE A 340 -16.54 -7.73 -22.49
C PHE A 340 -17.75 -8.11 -21.65
N ARG A 341 -18.43 -7.14 -21.01
CA ARG A 341 -19.60 -7.42 -20.16
C ARG A 341 -20.87 -6.72 -20.63
N GLY A 342 -20.82 -5.97 -21.73
CA GLY A 342 -21.98 -5.27 -22.28
C GLY A 342 -22.57 -4.25 -21.31
N LEU A 343 -21.72 -3.58 -20.52
CA LEU A 343 -22.16 -2.53 -19.61
C LEU A 343 -22.70 -1.34 -20.43
N GLU A 344 -23.97 -0.99 -20.23
CA GLU A 344 -24.53 0.26 -20.74
C GLU A 344 -24.04 1.39 -19.84
N ALA A 345 -23.11 2.20 -20.36
CA ALA A 345 -22.54 3.32 -19.63
C ALA A 345 -23.57 4.45 -19.51
N THR A 346 -24.33 4.44 -18.41
CA THR A 346 -25.31 5.48 -18.12
C THR A 346 -24.64 6.83 -17.86
N PRO A 347 -25.33 7.95 -18.10
CA PRO A 347 -24.81 9.27 -17.77
C PRO A 347 -24.48 9.44 -16.28
N LEU A 348 -25.28 8.84 -15.39
CA LEU A 348 -25.08 8.90 -13.94
C LEU A 348 -23.76 8.22 -13.53
N PHE A 349 -23.49 7.03 -14.06
CA PHE A 349 -22.24 6.33 -13.79
C PHE A 349 -21.01 7.12 -14.24
N ILE A 350 -21.07 7.73 -15.43
CA ILE A 350 -19.98 8.56 -15.96
C ILE A 350 -19.76 9.78 -15.09
N ILE A 351 -20.82 10.52 -14.74
CA ILE A 351 -20.73 11.71 -13.87
C ILE A 351 -20.14 11.34 -12.51
N GLY A 352 -20.66 10.28 -11.88
CA GLY A 352 -20.17 9.82 -10.58
C GLY A 352 -18.71 9.37 -10.61
N THR A 353 -18.30 8.63 -11.65
CA THR A 353 -16.91 8.21 -11.84
C THR A 353 -15.99 9.41 -12.05
N CYS A 354 -16.39 10.39 -12.86
CA CYS A 354 -15.64 11.64 -13.07
C CYS A 354 -15.46 12.42 -11.75
N LEU A 355 -16.50 12.51 -10.92
CA LEU A 355 -16.41 13.16 -9.60
C LEU A 355 -15.39 12.48 -8.67
N ILE A 356 -15.35 11.14 -8.67
CA ILE A 356 -14.38 10.39 -7.86
C ILE A 356 -12.95 10.57 -8.39
N ILE A 357 -12.77 10.52 -9.73
CA ILE A 357 -11.47 10.77 -10.35
C ILE A 357 -10.97 12.18 -10.00
N LEU A 358 -11.85 13.19 -10.10
CA LEU A 358 -11.54 14.57 -9.72
C LEU A 358 -11.16 14.68 -8.24
N SER A 359 -11.91 14.01 -7.35
CA SER A 359 -11.58 13.95 -5.92
C SER A 359 -10.18 13.40 -5.67
N PHE A 360 -9.83 12.28 -6.30
CA PHE A 360 -8.52 11.68 -6.18
C PHE A 360 -7.41 12.62 -6.69
N LEU A 361 -7.64 13.28 -7.83
CA LEU A 361 -6.73 14.27 -8.41
C LEU A 361 -6.53 15.49 -7.52
N LEU A 362 -7.55 15.93 -6.79
CA LEU A 362 -7.39 17.04 -5.86
C LEU A 362 -6.62 16.60 -4.61
N ILE A 363 -6.84 15.40 -4.08
CA ILE A 363 -6.10 14.88 -2.91
C ILE A 363 -4.61 14.73 -3.18
N ILE A 364 -4.25 14.25 -4.37
CA ILE A 364 -2.86 13.97 -4.75
C ILE A 364 -2.03 15.25 -4.98
N ILE A 365 -2.67 16.40 -5.24
CA ILE A 365 -1.97 17.66 -5.49
C ILE A 365 -1.34 18.18 -4.18
N PRO A 366 -0.01 18.44 -4.15
CA PRO A 366 0.67 19.00 -2.98
C PRO A 366 0.42 20.51 -2.88
N TYR A 367 -0.72 20.91 -2.33
CA TYR A 367 -1.09 22.32 -2.14
C TYR A 367 -0.07 23.11 -1.28
N ASP A 368 0.61 22.44 -0.35
CA ASP A 368 1.59 23.07 0.54
C ASP A 368 2.84 23.55 -0.22
N LYS A 369 3.12 22.98 -1.40
CA LYS A 369 4.22 23.40 -2.29
C LYS A 369 3.80 24.44 -3.32
N LEU A 370 2.49 24.59 -3.55
CA LEU A 370 1.94 25.47 -4.58
C LEU A 370 1.75 26.92 -4.12
N ASN A 371 1.97 27.23 -2.84
CA ASN A 371 1.95 28.60 -2.29
C ASN A 371 0.89 29.51 -2.93
N LEU A 372 -0.37 29.04 -2.96
CA LEU A 372 -1.53 29.90 -3.22
C LEU A 372 -1.96 30.60 -1.93
N ASN A 373 -1.00 31.21 -1.24
CA ASN A 373 -1.27 32.20 -0.20
C ASN A 373 -0.12 33.20 -0.21
N GLY A 374 -0.30 34.27 -0.99
CA GLY A 374 0.25 35.56 -0.60
C GLY A 374 -0.32 35.90 0.78
N ASN A 375 0.57 36.21 1.71
CA ASN A 375 0.31 36.62 3.09
C ASN A 375 -0.20 35.55 4.06
N CYS A 376 0.73 34.92 4.78
CA CYS A 376 0.74 35.04 6.24
C CYS A 376 2.15 34.72 6.77
N THR A 377 2.83 35.76 7.22
CA THR A 377 4.07 35.71 7.99
C THR A 377 3.82 35.04 9.35
N SER A 378 4.83 34.31 9.81
CA SER A 378 4.96 33.65 11.13
C SER A 378 4.31 32.26 11.28
N CYS A 379 5.13 31.21 11.13
CA CYS A 379 5.26 30.17 12.17
C CYS A 379 6.43 29.20 11.90
N SER A 380 7.41 29.29 12.79
CA SER A 380 8.34 28.26 13.33
C SER A 380 9.06 27.26 12.40
N LYS A 381 10.40 27.29 12.53
CA LYS A 381 11.44 26.50 11.85
C LYS A 381 11.45 24.98 12.12
N ASN A 382 10.35 24.33 12.51
CA ASN A 382 10.33 22.89 12.81
C ASN A 382 9.54 22.01 11.82
N ASP A 383 9.01 22.56 10.72
CA ASP A 383 8.02 21.86 9.88
C ASP A 383 8.61 21.14 8.65
N LYS A 384 9.80 20.52 8.75
CA LYS A 384 10.34 19.66 7.67
C LYS A 384 9.72 18.26 7.63
N THR A 385 8.98 17.87 8.66
CA THR A 385 8.43 16.50 8.79
C THR A 385 7.02 16.37 8.23
N SER A 386 6.21 17.44 8.24
CA SER A 386 4.82 17.41 7.73
C SER A 386 4.71 17.53 6.21
N ALA A 387 5.65 18.21 5.55
CA ALA A 387 5.59 18.45 4.10
C ALA A 387 5.81 17.19 3.24
N THR A 388 6.38 16.12 3.80
CA THR A 388 6.58 14.83 3.12
C THR A 388 5.39 13.87 3.31
N VAL A 389 4.38 14.26 4.10
CA VAL A 389 3.31 13.38 4.61
C VAL A 389 2.25 13.07 3.55
N CYS A 390 1.96 14.00 2.63
CA CYS A 390 0.96 13.80 1.58
C CYS A 390 1.53 13.16 0.30
N GLU A 391 2.83 13.29 0.07
CA GLU A 391 3.51 12.75 -1.12
C GLU A 391 3.81 11.24 -1.02
N LYS A 392 3.66 10.66 0.18
CA LYS A 392 3.95 9.24 0.47
C LYS A 392 2.72 8.40 0.87
N LEU A 393 1.52 8.95 0.72
CA LEU A 393 0.23 8.25 0.85
C LEU A 393 -0.33 7.99 -0.55
#